data_AF-A0A6H1P1Z4-F1
#
_entry.id   AF-A0A6H1P1Z4-F1
#
_cell.length_a   1.000
_cell.length_b   1.000
_cell.length_c   1.000
_cell.angle_alpha   90.00
_cell.angle_beta   90.00
_cell.angle_gamma   90.00
#
_symmetry.space_group_name_H-M   'P 1'
#
loop_
_entity.id
_entity.type
_entity.pdbx_description
1 polymer ?
#
loop_
_entity_poly.entity_id
_entity_poly.type
_entity_poly.pdbx_seq_one_letter_code
_entity_poly.pdbx_strand_id
1 'polypeptide(L)'
;MELTKEFLEQHSKNCEKDAKESINKFLLETASYDLLQVVLRGHLYIERELTILIKKKLIEPDEYLKNMMFGQKLSLAFALGCVSKEERSTYAKLNELRNGFAHNLEYELTEEVFMNLVNTVGSNLSSLKARYDLFVSKKTDSDLLSKFRYLICLLWVHIKLKVLVFEIDQFIIKTEEAQEIFGQLIKKISSEDI
;
A
#
# COMPACT_ATOMS: atom_id res chain seq x y z
N MET A 1 9.10 26.89 -11.77
CA MET A 1 9.04 26.55 -10.32
C MET A 1 7.61 26.65 -9.76
N GLU A 2 6.79 27.61 -10.22
CA GLU A 2 5.35 27.68 -9.88
C GLU A 2 4.51 26.57 -10.52
N LEU A 3 4.68 26.28 -11.82
CA LEU A 3 3.98 25.19 -12.53
C LEU A 3 4.19 23.81 -11.87
N THR A 4 5.39 23.54 -11.34
CA THR A 4 5.68 22.30 -10.61
C THR A 4 5.00 22.26 -9.24
N LYS A 5 4.86 23.40 -8.56
CA LYS A 5 4.14 23.48 -7.28
C LYS A 5 2.63 23.31 -7.48
N GLU A 6 2.03 23.98 -8.45
CA GLU A 6 0.60 23.85 -8.76
C GLU A 6 0.24 22.42 -9.21
N PHE A 7 1.08 21.80 -10.03
CA PHE A 7 0.91 20.40 -10.41
C PHE A 7 0.97 19.46 -9.20
N LEU A 8 1.96 19.63 -8.31
CA LEU A 8 2.09 18.82 -7.10
C LEU A 8 0.93 19.04 -6.13
N GLU A 9 0.44 20.28 -5.96
CA GLU A 9 -0.74 20.57 -5.15
C GLU A 9 -2.00 19.93 -5.72
N GLN A 10 -2.22 20.03 -7.02
CA GLN A 10 -3.38 19.43 -7.67
C GLN A 10 -3.33 17.90 -7.61
N HIS A 11 -2.15 17.32 -7.85
CA HIS A 11 -1.94 15.88 -7.77
C HIS A 11 -2.12 15.37 -6.32
N SER A 12 -1.62 16.11 -5.34
CA SER A 12 -1.82 15.81 -3.91
C SER A 12 -3.30 15.85 -3.51
N LYS A 13 -4.05 16.87 -3.93
CA LYS A 13 -5.50 16.97 -3.68
C LYS A 13 -6.28 15.83 -4.33
N ASN A 14 -5.91 15.44 -5.56
CA ASN A 14 -6.51 14.30 -6.24
C ASN A 14 -6.21 12.98 -5.49
N CYS A 15 -4.95 12.78 -5.07
CA CYS A 15 -4.56 11.61 -4.28
C CYS A 15 -5.30 11.54 -2.93
N GLU A 16 -5.48 12.68 -2.25
CA GLU A 16 -6.23 12.75 -1.00
C GLU A 16 -7.71 12.39 -1.21
N LYS A 17 -8.32 12.94 -2.27
CA LYS A 17 -9.70 12.62 -2.65
C LYS A 17 -9.86 11.13 -2.97
N ASP A 18 -8.99 10.58 -3.82
CA ASP A 18 -9.00 9.18 -4.20
C ASP A 18 -8.76 8.25 -3.00
N ALA A 19 -7.88 8.65 -2.06
CA ALA A 19 -7.66 7.94 -0.81
C ALA A 19 -8.91 7.96 0.07
N LYS A 20 -9.52 9.13 0.28
CA LYS A 20 -10.77 9.28 1.06
C LYS A 20 -11.91 8.48 0.46
N GLU A 21 -12.12 8.56 -0.84
CA GLU A 21 -13.14 7.79 -1.56
C GLU A 21 -12.88 6.28 -1.46
N SER A 22 -11.62 5.86 -1.63
CA SER A 22 -11.27 4.45 -1.49
C SER A 22 -11.43 3.95 -0.05
N ILE A 23 -11.10 4.77 0.96
CA ILE A 23 -11.27 4.44 2.38
C ILE A 23 -12.75 4.34 2.70
N ASN A 24 -13.56 5.32 2.28
CA ASN A 24 -15.00 5.28 2.46
C ASN A 24 -15.61 4.08 1.76
N LYS A 25 -15.18 3.77 0.54
CA LYS A 25 -15.59 2.57 -0.18
C LYS A 25 -15.21 1.29 0.58
N PHE A 26 -13.98 1.17 1.06
CA PHE A 26 -13.54 0.05 1.89
C PHE A 26 -14.39 -0.09 3.15
N LEU A 27 -14.63 1.01 3.87
CA LEU A 27 -15.42 1.01 5.09
C LEU A 27 -16.90 0.69 4.84
N LEU A 28 -17.49 1.22 3.77
CA LEU A 28 -18.87 0.95 3.37
C LEU A 28 -19.04 -0.50 2.93
N GLU A 29 -18.17 -0.98 2.05
CA GLU A 29 -18.20 -2.37 1.60
C GLU A 29 -18.01 -3.31 2.79
N THR A 30 -17.06 -3.03 3.70
CA THR A 30 -16.81 -3.89 4.87
C THR A 30 -17.79 -3.73 6.03
N ALA A 31 -18.78 -2.84 5.95
CA ALA A 31 -19.65 -2.52 7.08
C ALA A 31 -20.67 -3.62 7.42
N SER A 32 -21.16 -4.36 6.43
CA SER A 32 -22.19 -5.40 6.58
C SER A 32 -21.63 -6.82 6.55
N TYR A 33 -20.31 -6.94 6.54
CA TYR A 33 -19.63 -8.21 6.31
C TYR A 33 -19.19 -8.88 7.61
N ASP A 34 -19.26 -10.21 7.61
CA ASP A 34 -18.60 -11.03 8.61
C ASP A 34 -17.07 -10.90 8.50
N LEU A 35 -16.39 -11.45 9.49
CA LEU A 35 -14.94 -11.34 9.61
C LEU A 35 -14.18 -11.98 8.44
N LEU A 36 -14.67 -13.11 7.94
CA LEU A 36 -14.09 -13.80 6.78
C LEU A 36 -14.12 -12.87 5.54
N GLN A 37 -15.27 -12.27 5.27
CA GLN A 37 -15.44 -11.32 4.16
C GLN A 37 -14.52 -10.11 4.31
N VAL A 38 -14.34 -9.57 5.53
CA VAL A 38 -13.39 -8.47 5.79
C VAL A 38 -11.96 -8.89 5.48
N VAL A 39 -11.54 -10.08 5.94
CA VAL A 39 -10.18 -10.61 5.71
C VAL A 39 -9.95 -10.79 4.21
N LEU A 40 -10.86 -11.45 3.51
CA LEU A 40 -10.73 -11.72 2.07
C LEU A 40 -10.70 -10.43 1.25
N ARG A 41 -11.64 -9.51 1.48
CA ARG A 41 -11.67 -8.23 0.75
C ARG A 41 -10.46 -7.36 1.07
N GLY A 42 -10.12 -7.22 2.35
CA GLY A 42 -8.95 -6.48 2.78
C GLY A 42 -7.66 -6.98 2.17
N HIS A 43 -7.50 -8.31 2.10
CA HIS A 43 -6.37 -8.92 1.44
C HIS A 43 -6.33 -8.59 -0.06
N LEU A 44 -7.47 -8.63 -0.76
CA LEU A 44 -7.55 -8.26 -2.18
C LEU A 44 -7.14 -6.80 -2.43
N TYR A 45 -7.53 -5.88 -1.55
CA TYR A 45 -7.09 -4.48 -1.63
C TYR A 45 -5.57 -4.36 -1.49
N ILE A 46 -4.97 -5.03 -0.51
CA ILE A 46 -3.51 -5.02 -0.30
C ILE A 46 -2.79 -5.69 -1.48
N GLU A 47 -3.29 -6.82 -1.96
CA GLU A 47 -2.73 -7.54 -3.10
C GLU A 47 -2.75 -6.71 -4.38
N ARG A 48 -3.81 -5.93 -4.60
CA ARG A 48 -3.90 -5.01 -5.73
C ARG A 48 -2.78 -3.99 -5.71
N GLU A 49 -2.60 -3.30 -4.57
CA GLU A 49 -1.55 -2.27 -4.44
C GLU A 49 -0.14 -2.87 -4.52
N LEU A 50 0.06 -4.06 -3.93
CA LEU A 50 1.31 -4.82 -4.08
C LEU A 50 1.60 -5.16 -5.55
N THR A 51 0.58 -5.60 -6.28
CA THR A 51 0.69 -5.89 -7.72
C THR A 51 1.06 -4.63 -8.50
N ILE A 52 0.44 -3.47 -8.18
CA ILE A 52 0.77 -2.20 -8.82
C ILE A 52 2.24 -1.82 -8.58
N LEU A 53 2.75 -1.94 -7.34
CA LEU A 53 4.15 -1.68 -7.02
C LEU A 53 5.10 -2.51 -7.88
N ILE A 54 4.84 -3.82 -7.98
CA ILE A 54 5.68 -4.72 -8.76
C ILE A 54 5.60 -4.37 -10.25
N LYS A 55 4.39 -4.13 -10.78
CA LYS A 55 4.19 -3.76 -12.19
C LYS A 55 5.01 -2.55 -12.61
N LYS A 56 5.15 -1.57 -11.72
CA LYS A 56 5.91 -0.35 -12.00
C LYS A 56 7.44 -0.54 -12.06
N LYS A 57 7.95 -1.67 -11.57
CA LYS A 57 9.38 -2.03 -11.59
C LYS A 57 9.77 -2.99 -12.71
N LEU A 58 8.79 -3.63 -13.34
CA LEU A 58 9.00 -4.61 -14.40
C LEU A 58 8.66 -4.01 -15.77
N ILE A 59 9.36 -4.48 -16.80
CA ILE A 59 9.13 -4.04 -18.19
C ILE A 59 7.83 -4.67 -18.73
N GLU A 60 7.69 -6.00 -18.58
CA GLU A 60 6.52 -6.76 -19.04
C GLU A 60 5.94 -7.59 -17.88
N PRO A 61 5.26 -6.95 -16.91
CA PRO A 61 4.83 -7.64 -15.69
C PRO A 61 3.72 -8.67 -15.90
N ASP A 62 2.86 -8.49 -16.92
CA ASP A 62 1.61 -9.25 -17.02
C ASP A 62 1.83 -10.74 -17.36
N GLU A 63 2.88 -11.05 -18.12
CA GLU A 63 3.29 -12.43 -18.43
C GLU A 63 3.68 -13.22 -17.17
N TYR A 64 4.27 -12.53 -16.17
CA TYR A 64 4.81 -13.17 -14.98
C TYR A 64 3.85 -13.14 -13.78
N LEU A 65 3.07 -12.06 -13.63
CA LEU A 65 2.26 -11.83 -12.42
C LEU A 65 0.90 -12.54 -12.42
N LYS A 66 0.38 -12.94 -13.59
CA LYS A 66 -1.02 -13.40 -13.75
C LYS A 66 -1.39 -14.57 -12.84
N ASN A 67 -0.47 -15.49 -12.59
CA ASN A 67 -0.70 -16.71 -11.80
C ASN A 67 0.02 -16.71 -10.45
N MET A 68 0.65 -15.60 -10.07
CA MET A 68 1.37 -15.55 -8.80
C MET A 68 0.41 -15.46 -7.62
N MET A 69 0.64 -16.30 -6.62
CA MET A 69 0.01 -16.19 -5.31
C MET A 69 0.56 -14.99 -4.55
N PHE A 70 -0.20 -14.47 -3.58
CA PHE A 70 0.20 -13.35 -2.74
C PHE A 70 1.61 -13.50 -2.15
N GLY A 71 1.94 -14.67 -1.59
CA GLY A 71 3.27 -14.91 -1.00
C GLY A 71 4.43 -14.80 -2.00
N GLN A 72 4.19 -15.20 -3.27
CA GLN A 72 5.17 -15.06 -4.35
C GLN A 72 5.32 -13.59 -4.75
N LYS A 73 4.19 -12.86 -4.90
CA LYS A 73 4.19 -11.41 -5.15
C LYS A 73 4.92 -10.65 -4.05
N LEU A 74 4.68 -11.00 -2.79
CA LEU A 74 5.31 -10.35 -1.65
C LEU A 74 6.83 -10.60 -1.62
N SER A 75 7.26 -11.82 -1.94
CA SER A 75 8.68 -12.16 -2.04
C SER A 75 9.36 -11.42 -3.20
N LEU A 76 8.68 -11.29 -4.34
CA LEU A 76 9.15 -10.52 -5.48
C LEU A 76 9.24 -9.03 -5.16
N ALA A 77 8.21 -8.45 -4.52
CA ALA A 77 8.22 -7.05 -4.10
C ALA A 77 9.37 -6.75 -3.14
N PHE A 78 9.68 -7.68 -2.23
CA PHE A 78 10.85 -7.55 -1.35
C PHE A 78 12.16 -7.60 -2.15
N ALA A 79 12.29 -8.54 -3.09
CA ALA A 79 13.48 -8.65 -3.95
C ALA A 79 13.70 -7.40 -4.84
N LEU A 80 12.61 -6.75 -5.27
CA LEU A 80 12.64 -5.50 -6.03
C LEU A 80 12.86 -4.24 -5.16
N GLY A 81 12.95 -4.40 -3.84
CA GLY A 81 13.09 -3.29 -2.89
C GLY A 81 11.83 -2.44 -2.71
N CYS A 82 10.66 -2.92 -3.16
CA CYS A 82 9.38 -2.21 -2.97
C CYS A 82 8.91 -2.23 -1.52
N VAL A 83 9.26 -3.29 -0.78
CA VAL A 83 8.93 -3.45 0.64
C VAL A 83 10.17 -3.84 1.45
N SER A 84 10.23 -3.37 2.69
CA SER A 84 11.29 -3.73 3.65
C SER A 84 11.10 -5.14 4.20
N LYS A 85 12.09 -5.63 4.96
CA LYS A 85 12.02 -6.94 5.61
C LYS A 85 10.90 -6.98 6.67
N GLU A 86 10.76 -5.89 7.41
CA GLU A 86 9.76 -5.69 8.45
C GLU A 86 8.35 -5.65 7.84
N GLU A 87 8.19 -4.91 6.74
CA GLU A 87 6.93 -4.85 5.98
C GLU A 87 6.55 -6.23 5.42
N ARG A 88 7.52 -6.95 4.83
CA ARG A 88 7.33 -8.31 4.35
C ARG A 88 6.82 -9.23 5.46
N SER A 89 7.43 -9.18 6.65
CA SER A 89 7.01 -9.99 7.79
C SER A 89 5.56 -9.69 8.19
N THR A 90 5.18 -8.41 8.25
CA THR A 90 3.80 -7.99 8.54
C THR A 90 2.79 -8.51 7.52
N TYR A 91 3.06 -8.35 6.23
CA TYR A 91 2.16 -8.81 5.17
C TYR A 91 2.12 -10.34 5.07
N ALA A 92 3.21 -11.03 5.37
CA ALA A 92 3.23 -12.49 5.49
C ALA A 92 2.31 -12.96 6.63
N LYS A 93 2.32 -12.28 7.77
CA LYS A 93 1.44 -12.62 8.90
C LYS A 93 -0.04 -12.44 8.56
N LEU A 94 -0.38 -11.40 7.79
CA LEU A 94 -1.73 -11.23 7.27
C LEU A 94 -2.12 -12.37 6.31
N ASN A 95 -1.19 -12.81 5.46
CA ASN A 95 -1.42 -13.93 4.53
C ASN A 95 -1.64 -15.25 5.27
N GLU A 96 -0.91 -15.51 6.36
CA GLU A 96 -1.14 -16.66 7.24
C GLU A 96 -2.57 -16.64 7.81
N LEU A 97 -3.00 -15.49 8.33
CA LEU A 97 -4.36 -15.33 8.88
C LEU A 97 -5.42 -15.60 7.81
N ARG A 98 -5.25 -15.04 6.60
CA ARG A 98 -6.14 -15.31 5.46
C ARG A 98 -6.15 -16.79 5.07
N ASN A 99 -5.01 -17.46 5.11
CA ASN A 99 -4.91 -18.89 4.79
C ASN A 99 -5.58 -19.76 5.85
N GLY A 100 -5.53 -19.37 7.13
CA GLY A 100 -6.28 -20.04 8.20
C GLY A 100 -7.78 -20.11 7.89
N PHE A 101 -8.36 -18.98 7.48
CA PHE A 101 -9.74 -18.90 7.03
C PHE A 101 -10.04 -19.69 5.75
N ALA A 102 -9.08 -19.84 4.83
CA ALA A 102 -9.28 -20.55 3.57
C ALA A 102 -9.18 -22.07 3.69
N HIS A 103 -8.40 -22.58 4.66
CA HIS A 103 -8.11 -24.00 4.80
C HIS A 103 -8.88 -24.69 5.94
N ASN A 104 -9.45 -23.92 6.86
CA ASN A 104 -10.20 -24.48 7.99
C ASN A 104 -11.60 -23.81 8.06
N LEU A 105 -12.63 -24.61 7.79
CA LEU A 105 -14.04 -24.18 7.81
C LEU A 105 -14.52 -23.73 9.19
N GLU A 106 -13.86 -24.21 10.25
CA GLU A 106 -14.13 -23.86 11.65
C GLU A 106 -13.09 -22.86 12.20
N TYR A 107 -12.36 -22.18 11.33
CA TYR A 107 -11.36 -21.19 11.76
C TYR A 107 -12.05 -19.97 12.39
N GLU A 108 -11.84 -19.79 13.68
CA GLU A 108 -12.25 -18.58 14.40
C GLU A 108 -11.08 -17.64 14.61
N LEU A 109 -11.26 -16.35 14.31
CA LEU A 109 -10.30 -15.35 14.74
C LEU A 109 -10.48 -15.14 16.23
N THR A 110 -9.56 -15.70 17.00
CA THR A 110 -9.47 -15.39 18.42
C THR A 110 -8.79 -14.04 18.63
N GLU A 111 -9.04 -13.42 19.78
CA GLU A 111 -8.35 -12.20 20.19
C GLU A 111 -6.82 -12.42 20.23
N GLU A 112 -6.38 -13.62 20.61
CA GLU A 112 -4.96 -13.99 20.59
C GLU A 112 -4.34 -13.91 19.18
N VAL A 113 -4.98 -14.53 18.19
CA VAL A 113 -4.48 -14.50 16.81
C VAL A 113 -4.46 -13.07 16.28
N PHE A 114 -5.48 -12.28 16.61
CA PHE A 114 -5.52 -10.87 16.24
C PHE A 114 -4.39 -10.07 16.91
N MET A 115 -4.18 -10.26 18.21
CA MET A 115 -3.11 -9.58 18.96
C MET A 115 -1.73 -9.95 18.46
N ASN A 116 -1.53 -11.19 18.00
CA ASN A 116 -0.28 -11.59 17.33
C ASN A 116 -0.02 -10.78 16.04
N LEU A 117 -1.06 -10.52 15.24
CA LEU A 117 -0.93 -9.64 14.07
C LEU A 117 -0.64 -8.20 14.50
N VAL A 118 -1.37 -7.67 15.48
CA VAL A 118 -1.17 -6.31 16.03
C VAL A 118 0.25 -6.12 16.58
N ASN A 119 0.79 -7.12 17.27
CA ASN A 119 2.15 -7.09 17.82
C ASN A 119 3.20 -7.13 16.71
N THR A 120 2.99 -7.97 15.67
CA THR A 120 3.85 -7.99 14.49
C THR A 120 3.85 -6.64 13.78
N VAL A 121 2.69 -5.99 13.66
CA VAL A 121 2.59 -4.62 13.16
C VAL A 121 3.34 -3.64 14.07
N GLY A 122 3.26 -3.80 15.39
CA GLY A 122 4.00 -2.97 16.36
C GLY A 122 5.51 -3.05 16.24
N SER A 123 6.06 -4.25 16.12
CA SER A 123 7.51 -4.46 15.99
C SER A 123 8.06 -3.95 14.66
N ASN A 124 7.25 -3.99 13.61
CA ASN A 124 7.69 -3.74 12.24
C ASN A 124 7.32 -2.35 11.74
N LEU A 125 6.19 -1.80 12.18
CA LEU A 125 5.54 -0.58 11.68
C LEU A 125 5.01 0.25 12.87
N SER A 126 5.91 0.72 13.72
CA SER A 126 5.59 1.43 14.96
C SER A 126 4.65 2.64 14.77
N SER A 127 4.81 3.40 13.68
CA SER A 127 3.93 4.53 13.34
C SER A 127 2.49 4.09 13.02
N LEU A 128 2.34 2.92 12.40
CA LEU A 128 1.04 2.33 12.09
C LEU A 128 0.37 1.79 13.35
N LYS A 129 1.14 1.16 14.22
CA LYS A 129 0.70 0.71 15.54
C LYS A 129 0.22 1.86 16.42
N ALA A 130 0.95 2.99 16.44
CA ALA A 130 0.53 4.18 17.18
C ALA A 130 -0.84 4.71 16.69
N ARG A 131 -1.10 4.71 15.37
CA ARG A 131 -2.40 5.08 14.80
C ARG A 131 -3.50 4.10 15.19
N TYR A 132 -3.19 2.81 15.17
CA TYR A 132 -4.09 1.75 15.64
C TYR A 132 -4.48 1.96 17.12
N ASP A 133 -3.50 2.19 17.99
CA ASP A 133 -3.73 2.39 19.43
C ASP A 133 -4.54 3.66 19.73
N LEU A 134 -4.32 4.73 18.95
CA LEU A 134 -5.13 5.94 19.05
C LEU A 134 -6.60 5.69 18.68
N PHE A 135 -6.85 4.85 17.67
CA PHE A 135 -8.22 4.48 17.29
C PHE A 135 -8.88 3.64 18.39
N VAL A 136 -8.19 2.61 18.89
CA VAL A 136 -8.72 1.73 19.93
C VAL A 136 -9.01 2.50 21.22
N SER A 137 -8.11 3.40 21.64
CA SER A 137 -8.30 4.20 22.86
C SER A 137 -9.46 5.20 22.76
N LYS A 138 -9.81 5.67 21.56
CA LYS A 138 -10.97 6.55 21.33
C LYS A 138 -12.30 5.81 21.17
N LYS A 139 -12.26 4.49 20.91
CA LYS A 139 -13.43 3.64 20.72
C LYS A 139 -13.36 2.44 21.65
N THR A 140 -13.50 2.73 22.94
CA THR A 140 -13.38 1.78 24.06
C THR A 140 -14.28 0.54 23.90
N ASP A 141 -15.46 0.70 23.29
CA ASP A 141 -16.44 -0.38 23.09
C ASP A 141 -16.42 -0.99 21.67
N SER A 142 -15.36 -0.79 20.89
CA SER A 142 -15.26 -1.43 19.57
C SER A 142 -15.08 -2.94 19.69
N ASP A 143 -15.94 -3.70 18.99
CA ASP A 143 -15.83 -5.15 18.87
C ASP A 143 -14.54 -5.57 18.13
N LEU A 144 -14.19 -6.85 18.25
CA LEU A 144 -12.99 -7.41 17.61
C LEU A 144 -12.99 -7.19 16.10
N LEU A 145 -14.17 -7.30 15.46
CA LEU A 145 -14.35 -7.09 14.03
C LEU A 145 -14.01 -5.65 13.61
N SER A 146 -14.45 -4.65 14.36
CA SER A 146 -14.17 -3.23 14.09
C SER A 146 -12.68 -2.92 14.25
N LYS A 147 -12.05 -3.46 15.31
CA LYS A 147 -10.61 -3.34 15.52
C LYS A 147 -9.82 -3.98 14.37
N PHE A 148 -10.22 -5.17 13.95
CA PHE A 148 -9.63 -5.87 12.82
C PHE A 148 -9.77 -5.09 11.51
N ARG A 149 -10.99 -4.65 11.17
CA ARG A 149 -11.27 -3.82 9.99
C ARG A 149 -10.38 -2.59 9.94
N TYR A 150 -10.21 -1.91 11.07
CA TYR A 150 -9.36 -0.73 11.14
C TYR A 150 -7.89 -1.06 10.88
N LEU A 151 -7.36 -2.13 11.48
CA LEU A 151 -5.99 -2.57 11.24
C LEU A 151 -5.73 -2.91 9.77
N ILE A 152 -6.64 -3.65 9.13
CA ILE A 152 -6.57 -3.98 7.71
C ILE A 152 -6.61 -2.72 6.85
N CYS A 153 -7.49 -1.77 7.17
CA CYS A 153 -7.53 -0.47 6.49
C CYS A 153 -6.19 0.26 6.59
N LEU A 154 -5.56 0.27 7.77
CA LEU A 154 -4.25 0.90 7.94
C LEU A 154 -3.17 0.22 7.10
N LEU A 155 -3.13 -1.13 7.08
CA LEU A 155 -2.16 -1.89 6.29
C LEU A 155 -2.33 -1.66 4.79
N TRP A 156 -3.57 -1.53 4.32
CA TRP A 156 -3.87 -1.18 2.94
C TRP A 156 -3.46 0.26 2.61
N VAL A 157 -3.81 1.23 3.45
CA VAL A 157 -3.38 2.63 3.27
C VAL A 157 -1.85 2.73 3.23
N HIS A 158 -1.15 1.97 4.08
CA HIS A 158 0.31 1.93 4.09
C HIS A 158 0.91 1.50 2.74
N ILE A 159 0.43 0.39 2.15
CA ILE A 159 0.95 -0.06 0.85
C ILE A 159 0.51 0.87 -0.29
N LYS A 160 -0.69 1.46 -0.21
CA LYS A 160 -1.15 2.46 -1.18
C LYS A 160 -0.27 3.72 -1.15
N LEU A 161 0.14 4.18 0.03
CA LEU A 161 1.06 5.31 0.16
C LEU A 161 2.39 5.03 -0.52
N LYS A 162 2.90 3.80 -0.47
CA LYS A 162 4.11 3.44 -1.22
C LYS A 162 3.94 3.51 -2.73
N VAL A 163 2.77 3.11 -3.25
CA VAL A 163 2.46 3.27 -4.68
C VAL A 163 2.56 4.74 -5.06
N LEU A 164 1.95 5.62 -4.27
CA LEU A 164 1.96 7.06 -4.51
C LEU A 164 3.37 7.66 -4.42
N VAL A 165 4.15 7.30 -3.38
CA VAL A 165 5.54 7.75 -3.24
C VAL A 165 6.35 7.33 -4.46
N PHE A 166 6.21 6.09 -4.90
CA PHE A 166 6.91 5.60 -6.09
C PHE A 166 6.52 6.39 -7.35
N GLU A 167 5.24 6.72 -7.53
CA GLU A 167 4.79 7.54 -8.67
C GLU A 167 5.39 8.94 -8.66
N ILE A 168 5.49 9.54 -7.47
CA ILE A 168 6.12 10.85 -7.27
C ILE A 168 7.61 10.78 -7.59
N ASP A 169 8.33 9.77 -7.09
CA ASP A 169 9.76 9.59 -7.35
C ASP A 169 10.04 9.45 -8.86
N GLN A 170 9.25 8.65 -9.57
CA GLN A 170 9.36 8.50 -11.02
C GLN A 170 9.10 9.80 -11.78
N PHE A 171 8.15 10.61 -11.31
CA PHE A 171 7.86 11.90 -11.91
C PHE A 171 9.01 12.91 -11.72
N ILE A 172 9.61 12.92 -10.52
CA ILE A 172 10.77 13.78 -10.20
C ILE A 172 11.93 13.42 -11.13
N ILE A 173 12.30 12.14 -11.22
CA ILE A 173 13.41 11.65 -12.07
C ILE A 173 13.21 12.09 -13.53
N LYS A 174 12.02 11.85 -14.09
CA LYS A 174 11.73 12.24 -15.49
C LYS A 174 11.79 13.74 -15.71
N THR A 175 11.44 14.52 -14.70
CA THR A 175 11.51 15.99 -14.78
C THR A 175 12.98 16.46 -14.78
N GLU A 176 13.83 15.84 -13.96
CA GLU A 176 15.27 16.12 -13.93
C GLU A 176 15.94 15.75 -15.27
N GLU A 177 15.64 14.56 -15.81
CA GLU A 177 16.12 14.12 -17.13
C GLU A 177 15.72 15.09 -18.25
N ALA A 178 14.46 15.54 -18.26
CA ALA A 178 13.97 16.50 -19.26
C ALA A 178 14.69 17.87 -19.16
N GLN A 179 14.96 18.33 -17.93
CA GLN A 179 15.71 19.58 -17.70
C GLN A 179 17.15 19.46 -18.20
N GLU A 180 17.79 18.32 -18.00
CA GLU A 180 19.15 18.08 -18.50
C GLU A 180 19.20 18.12 -20.03
N ILE A 181 18.29 17.40 -20.70
CA ILE A 181 18.18 17.38 -22.17
C ILE A 181 17.97 18.81 -22.71
N PHE A 182 17.06 19.58 -22.10
CA PHE A 182 16.80 20.95 -22.52
C PHE A 182 18.02 21.87 -22.31
N GLY A 183 18.75 21.71 -21.21
CA GLY A 183 19.99 22.43 -20.95
C GLY A 183 21.09 22.11 -21.97
N GLN A 184 21.20 20.86 -22.41
CA GLN A 184 22.13 20.44 -23.47
C GLN A 184 21.74 21.04 -24.83
N LEU A 185 20.45 21.05 -25.17
CA LEU A 185 19.93 21.65 -26.41
C LEU A 185 20.20 23.16 -26.48
N ILE A 186 19.95 23.90 -25.39
CA ILE A 186 20.25 25.33 -25.34
C ILE A 186 21.73 25.59 -25.59
N LYS A 187 22.63 24.85 -24.92
CA LYS A 187 24.08 25.00 -25.11
C LYS A 187 24.49 24.75 -26.56
N LYS A 188 23.88 23.74 -27.21
CA LYS A 188 24.16 23.41 -28.61
C LYS A 188 23.74 24.54 -29.55
N ILE A 189 22.53 25.06 -29.38
CA ILE A 189 22.03 26.20 -30.19
C ILE A 189 22.95 27.42 -30.00
N SER A 190 23.30 27.76 -28.76
CA SER A 190 24.20 28.88 -28.46
C SER A 190 25.63 28.70 -28.97
N SER A 191 26.04 27.48 -29.33
CA SER A 191 27.35 27.20 -29.93
C SER A 191 27.36 27.14 -31.46
N GLU A 192 26.20 27.11 -32.10
CA GLU A 192 26.04 27.06 -33.57
C GLU A 192 25.78 28.47 -34.18
N ASP A 193 25.57 29.50 -33.34
CA ASP A 193 25.34 30.91 -33.74
C ASP A 193 26.62 31.80 -33.72
N ILE A 194 27.82 31.23 -33.94
CA ILE A 194 29.10 31.95 -34.15
C ILE A 194 29.81 31.38 -35.38
#